data_AF-A0ABD2BMI4-F1
#
_entry.id   AF-A0ABD2BMI4-F1
#
_cell.length_a   1.000
_cell.length_b   1.000
_cell.length_c   1.000
_cell.angle_alpha   90.00
_cell.angle_beta   90.00
_cell.angle_gamma   90.00
#
_symmetry.space_group_name_H-M   'P 1'
#
loop_
_entity.id
_entity.type
_entity.pdbx_description
1 polymer ?
#
loop_
_entity_poly.entity_id
_entity_poly.type
_entity_poly.pdbx_seq_one_letter_code
_entity_poly.pdbx_strand_id
1 'polypeptide(L)'
;MTKPEVAFCLSLTAFTDILARLTLPTIFDKFGLKKRSIFWICSIMVGFGRSVLAERTKGTTLIVIFIIIGFLRGATLVNLNLSISECCSLKKLPSAFGIFMVSKGIFVVAMSPLIGYIRDYTQSYRVCIHVMTSLIILTFISWTVEFSYFGLRKRKRDLIEETHKSTIE
;
A
#
# COMPACT_ATOMS: atom_id res chain seq x y z
N MET A 1 4.33 18.46 -18.57
CA MET A 1 5.64 18.16 -17.97
C MET A 1 6.59 17.81 -19.09
N THR A 2 7.79 18.34 -19.05
CA THR A 2 8.87 17.92 -19.95
C THR A 2 9.38 16.54 -19.52
N LYS A 3 9.99 15.77 -20.44
CA LYS A 3 10.62 14.48 -20.12
C LYS A 3 11.55 14.53 -18.88
N PRO A 4 12.43 15.54 -18.71
CA PRO A 4 13.29 15.63 -17.52
C PRO A 4 12.52 15.90 -16.22
N GLU A 5 11.44 16.69 -16.26
CA GLU A 5 10.60 16.91 -15.07
C GLU A 5 9.94 15.60 -14.59
N VAL A 6 9.48 14.77 -15.53
CA VAL A 6 8.89 13.46 -15.21
C VAL A 6 9.94 12.53 -14.61
N ALA A 7 11.13 12.46 -15.22
CA ALA A 7 12.23 11.67 -14.69
C ALA A 7 12.64 12.12 -13.28
N PHE A 8 12.72 13.43 -13.05
CA PHE A 8 13.00 13.98 -11.74
C PHE A 8 11.95 13.60 -10.70
N CYS A 9 10.65 13.72 -11.03
CA CYS A 9 9.57 13.32 -10.13
C CYS A 9 9.60 11.83 -9.78
N LEU A 10 9.91 10.97 -10.76
CA LEU A 10 10.04 9.52 -10.55
C LEU A 10 11.23 9.19 -9.64
N SER A 11 12.38 9.82 -9.87
CA SER A 11 13.56 9.67 -9.01
C SER A 11 13.29 10.14 -7.58
N LEU A 12 12.61 11.28 -7.43
CA LEU A 12 12.25 11.83 -6.12
C LEU A 12 11.30 10.88 -5.37
N THR A 13 10.33 10.30 -6.06
CA THR A 13 9.43 9.29 -5.49
C THR A 13 10.19 8.08 -4.99
N ALA A 14 11.16 7.58 -5.77
CA ALA A 14 11.99 6.45 -5.38
C ALA A 14 12.89 6.78 -4.18
N PHE A 15 13.45 7.98 -4.14
CA PHE A 15 14.25 8.46 -3.01
C PHE A 15 13.42 8.52 -1.73
N THR A 16 12.22 9.12 -1.78
CA THR A 16 11.35 9.20 -0.60
C THR A 16 10.83 7.84 -0.16
N ASP A 17 10.57 6.91 -1.08
CA ASP A 17 10.20 5.51 -0.77
C ASP A 17 11.31 4.81 0.04
N ILE A 18 12.56 4.98 -0.35
CA ILE A 18 13.72 4.42 0.39
C ILE A 18 13.84 5.08 1.77
N LEU A 19 13.74 6.42 1.85
CA LEU A 19 13.78 7.13 3.13
C LEU A 19 12.68 6.66 4.09
N ALA A 20 11.46 6.44 3.59
CA ALA A 20 10.38 5.87 4.37
C ALA A 20 10.76 4.48 4.91
N ARG A 21 11.33 3.61 4.07
CA ARG A 21 11.73 2.26 4.50
C ARG A 21 12.80 2.25 5.60
N LEU A 22 13.67 3.25 5.61
CA LEU A 22 14.73 3.39 6.62
C LEU A 22 14.21 4.02 7.91
N THR A 23 13.34 5.03 7.81
CA THR A 23 12.87 5.80 8.97
C THR A 23 11.76 5.09 9.74
N LEU A 24 10.84 4.42 9.05
CA LEU A 24 9.68 3.80 9.67
C LEU A 24 10.01 2.68 10.68
N PRO A 25 10.90 1.72 10.41
CA PRO A 25 11.27 0.69 11.38
C PRO A 25 11.77 1.29 12.71
N THR A 26 12.60 2.33 12.63
CA THR A 26 13.14 3.06 13.79
C THR A 26 12.05 3.80 14.57
N ILE A 27 11.07 4.37 13.87
CA ILE A 27 9.91 5.03 14.48
C ILE A 27 9.00 4.00 15.15
N PHE A 28 8.75 2.85 14.52
CA PHE A 28 7.94 1.76 15.09
C PHE A 28 8.55 1.22 16.37
N ASP A 29 9.87 1.07 16.41
CA ASP A 29 10.60 0.59 17.58
C ASP A 29 10.51 1.59 18.74
N LYS A 30 10.66 2.90 18.45
CA LYS A 30 10.58 3.96 19.47
C LYS A 30 9.17 4.21 20.00
N PHE A 31 8.14 4.12 19.18
CA PHE A 31 6.80 4.58 19.57
C PHE A 31 5.88 3.46 20.08
N GLY A 32 6.28 2.18 20.01
CA GLY A 32 5.45 1.05 20.49
C GLY A 32 4.05 1.02 19.87
N LEU A 33 3.85 1.72 18.74
CA LEU A 33 2.54 1.97 18.17
C LEU A 33 1.95 0.66 17.66
N LYS A 34 0.68 0.40 17.98
CA LYS A 34 -0.08 -0.75 17.48
C LYS A 34 0.01 -0.76 15.95
N LYS A 35 0.84 -1.66 15.42
CA LYS A 35 1.20 -1.85 14.00
C LYS A 35 -0.01 -1.79 13.05
N ARG A 36 -1.17 -2.22 13.56
CA ARG A 36 -2.47 -2.24 12.89
C ARG A 36 -3.04 -0.87 12.50
N SER A 37 -2.82 0.18 13.30
CA SER A 37 -3.41 1.52 13.04
C SER A 37 -2.60 2.32 12.01
N ILE A 38 -1.27 2.22 12.08
CA ILE A 38 -0.37 2.93 11.16
C ILE A 38 -0.51 2.39 9.74
N PHE A 39 -0.66 1.07 9.59
CA PHE A 39 -0.91 0.49 8.28
C PHE A 39 -2.20 1.00 7.63
N TRP A 40 -3.27 1.12 8.41
CA TRP A 40 -4.55 1.66 7.95
C TRP A 40 -4.45 3.12 7.53
N ILE A 41 -3.79 3.94 8.35
CA ILE A 41 -3.58 5.37 8.08
C ILE A 41 -2.70 5.57 6.85
N CYS A 42 -1.58 4.84 6.74
CA CYS A 42 -0.71 4.90 5.56
C CYS A 42 -1.45 4.47 4.30
N SER A 43 -2.24 3.41 4.37
CA SER A 43 -2.98 2.89 3.22
C SER A 43 -4.02 3.91 2.74
N ILE A 44 -4.87 4.46 3.62
CA ILE A 44 -5.85 5.50 3.27
C ILE A 44 -5.16 6.72 2.62
N MET A 45 -4.03 7.13 3.19
CA MET A 45 -3.30 8.29 2.70
C MET A 45 -2.64 8.02 1.33
N VAL A 46 -2.20 6.78 1.03
CA VAL A 46 -1.75 6.40 -0.33
C VAL A 46 -2.90 6.51 -1.33
N GLY A 47 -4.07 5.97 -0.97
CA GLY A 47 -5.26 5.98 -1.83
C GLY A 47 -5.68 7.40 -2.18
N PHE A 48 -5.74 8.28 -1.17
CA PHE A 48 -6.06 9.69 -1.35
C PHE A 48 -5.00 10.42 -2.19
N GLY A 49 -3.70 10.23 -1.90
CA GLY A 49 -2.62 10.86 -2.65
C GLY A 49 -2.62 10.50 -4.14
N ARG A 50 -2.91 9.23 -4.47
CA ARG A 50 -3.04 8.75 -5.85
C ARG A 50 -4.22 9.38 -6.60
N SER A 51 -5.37 9.54 -5.96
CA SER A 51 -6.54 10.21 -6.55
C SER A 51 -6.26 11.69 -6.83
N VAL A 52 -5.58 12.39 -5.92
CA VAL A 52 -5.17 13.79 -6.13
C VAL A 52 -4.13 13.93 -7.24
N LEU A 53 -3.22 12.95 -7.40
CA LEU A 53 -2.27 12.91 -8.51
C LEU A 53 -2.98 12.73 -9.87
N ALA A 54 -4.08 11.98 -9.92
CA ALA A 54 -4.84 11.78 -11.15
C ALA A 54 -5.50 13.08 -11.64
N GLU A 55 -5.82 13.99 -10.73
CA GLU A 55 -6.56 15.22 -11.01
C GLU A 55 -5.66 16.44 -11.25
N ARG A 56 -4.39 16.39 -10.82
CA ARG A 56 -3.42 17.49 -10.97
C ARG A 56 -2.28 17.10 -11.89
N THR A 57 -2.12 17.85 -12.98
CA THR A 57 -1.14 17.55 -14.05
C THR A 57 0.03 18.53 -14.19
N LYS A 58 0.06 19.66 -13.45
CA LYS A 58 1.10 20.70 -13.57
C LYS A 58 1.37 21.43 -12.24
N GLY A 59 2.61 21.84 -12.01
CA GLY A 59 3.03 22.76 -10.94
C GLY A 59 3.73 22.13 -9.73
N THR A 60 4.18 22.96 -8.79
CA THR A 60 4.91 22.57 -7.56
C THR A 60 4.10 21.61 -6.67
N THR A 61 2.77 21.72 -6.67
CA THR A 61 1.86 20.83 -5.94
C THR A 61 2.03 19.36 -6.37
N LEU A 62 2.34 19.11 -7.64
CA LEU A 62 2.52 17.76 -8.17
C LEU A 62 3.77 17.09 -7.59
N ILE A 63 4.88 17.84 -7.45
CA ILE A 63 6.13 17.35 -6.85
C ILE A 63 5.89 16.97 -5.37
N VAL A 64 5.18 17.81 -4.63
CA VAL A 64 4.81 17.53 -3.22
C VAL A 64 3.99 16.24 -3.12
N ILE A 65 3.02 16.05 -4.02
CA ILE A 65 2.22 14.82 -4.06
C ILE A 65 3.10 13.59 -4.35
N PHE A 66 4.07 13.68 -5.26
CA PHE A 66 5.00 12.58 -5.55
C PHE A 66 5.86 12.20 -4.33
N ILE A 67 6.36 13.18 -3.57
CA ILE A 67 7.08 12.93 -2.30
C ILE A 67 6.16 12.20 -1.32
N ILE A 68 4.95 12.72 -1.09
CA ILE A 68 3.99 12.14 -0.14
C ILE A 68 3.64 10.71 -0.56
N ILE A 69 3.33 10.47 -1.84
CA ILE A 69 3.03 9.13 -2.35
C ILE A 69 4.24 8.20 -2.21
N GLY A 70 5.45 8.67 -2.51
CA GLY A 70 6.68 7.89 -2.34
C GLY A 70 6.86 7.45 -0.89
N PHE A 71 6.72 8.38 0.05
CA PHE A 71 6.81 8.10 1.48
C PHE A 71 5.78 7.05 1.92
N LEU A 72 4.51 7.28 1.56
CA LEU A 72 3.41 6.42 1.97
C LEU A 72 3.46 5.03 1.35
N ARG A 73 3.95 4.92 0.10
CA ARG A 73 4.20 3.65 -0.55
C ARG A 73 5.29 2.86 0.18
N GLY A 74 6.39 3.52 0.53
CA GLY A 74 7.45 2.92 1.35
C GLY A 74 6.91 2.44 2.70
N ALA A 75 6.10 3.26 3.37
CA ALA A 75 5.44 2.92 4.63
C ALA A 75 4.53 1.69 4.52
N THR A 76 3.72 1.61 3.46
CA THR A 76 2.81 0.49 3.23
C THR A 76 3.58 -0.81 3.02
N LEU A 77 4.68 -0.77 2.25
CA LEU A 77 5.54 -1.94 2.03
C LEU A 77 6.18 -2.44 3.32
N VAL A 78 6.73 -1.55 4.15
CA VAL A 78 7.32 -1.97 5.44
C VAL A 78 6.28 -2.62 6.33
N ASN A 79 5.10 -2.01 6.46
CA ASN A 79 4.04 -2.55 7.29
C ASN A 79 3.48 -3.88 6.77
N LEU A 80 3.40 -4.08 5.44
CA LEU A 80 3.02 -5.35 4.85
C LEU A 80 4.04 -6.44 5.21
N ASN A 81 5.33 -6.15 5.06
CA ASN A 81 6.40 -7.08 5.42
C ASN A 81 6.35 -7.43 6.90
N LEU A 82 6.09 -6.42 7.75
CA LEU A 82 5.94 -6.59 9.19
C LEU A 82 4.74 -7.49 9.51
N SER A 83 3.58 -7.26 8.88
CA SER A 83 2.38 -8.08 9.08
C SER A 83 2.61 -9.54 8.69
N ILE A 84 3.28 -9.78 7.56
CA ILE A 84 3.65 -11.14 7.13
C ILE A 84 4.61 -11.79 8.14
N SER A 85 5.56 -11.02 8.68
CA SER A 85 6.48 -11.50 9.72
C SER A 85 5.81 -11.86 11.05
N GLU A 86 4.64 -11.30 11.35
CA GLU A 86 3.85 -11.67 12.53
C GLU A 86 3.03 -12.95 12.32
N CYS A 87 2.62 -13.23 11.08
CA CYS A 87 1.86 -14.44 10.76
C CYS A 87 2.75 -15.69 10.54
N CYS A 88 4.04 -15.51 10.30
CA CYS A 88 4.97 -16.59 9.96
C CYS A 88 6.15 -16.65 10.93
N SER A 89 6.55 -17.86 11.35
CA SER A 89 7.82 -18.05 12.06
C SER A 89 9.01 -17.61 11.19
N LEU A 90 10.04 -17.00 11.80
CA LEU A 90 11.23 -16.46 11.10
C LEU A 90 11.83 -17.44 10.07
N LYS A 91 11.82 -18.74 10.36
CA LYS A 91 12.36 -19.78 9.47
C LYS A 91 11.57 -19.93 8.15
N LYS A 92 10.27 -19.66 8.16
CA LYS A 92 9.39 -19.73 6.98
C LYS A 92 9.15 -18.38 6.31
N LEU A 93 9.60 -17.28 6.94
CA LEU A 93 9.41 -15.93 6.44
C LEU A 93 9.95 -15.72 5.01
N PRO A 94 11.17 -16.16 4.64
CA PRO A 94 11.68 -15.96 3.28
C PRO A 94 10.86 -16.74 2.24
N SER A 95 10.40 -17.95 2.61
CA SER A 95 9.58 -18.79 1.74
C SER A 95 8.20 -18.19 1.49
N ALA A 96 7.52 -17.72 2.55
CA ALA A 96 6.23 -17.04 2.44
C ALA A 96 6.33 -15.76 1.61
N PHE A 97 7.39 -14.97 1.85
CA PHE A 97 7.62 -13.71 1.14
C PHE A 97 7.99 -13.93 -0.32
N GLY A 98 8.76 -14.98 -0.62
CA GLY A 98 9.09 -15.39 -1.98
C GLY A 98 7.84 -15.75 -2.79
N ILE A 99 6.94 -16.58 -2.23
CA ILE A 99 5.67 -16.93 -2.87
C ILE A 99 4.81 -15.69 -3.11
N PHE A 100 4.72 -14.79 -2.13
CA PHE A 100 3.99 -13.52 -2.26
C PHE A 100 4.55 -12.60 -3.36
N MET A 101 5.88 -12.47 -3.44
CA MET A 101 6.56 -11.67 -4.46
C MET A 101 6.35 -12.24 -5.86
N VAL A 102 6.44 -13.57 -6.01
CA VAL A 102 6.24 -14.26 -7.29
C VAL A 102 4.80 -14.12 -7.76
N SER A 103 3.81 -14.37 -6.90
CA SER A 103 2.39 -14.25 -7.27
C SER A 103 2.05 -12.81 -7.68
N LYS A 104 2.55 -11.82 -6.94
CA LYS A 104 2.43 -10.41 -7.30
C LYS A 104 3.08 -10.10 -8.64
N GLY A 105 4.27 -10.63 -8.90
CA GLY A 105 4.97 -10.47 -10.18
C GLY A 105 4.17 -11.02 -11.36
N ILE A 106 3.66 -12.24 -11.24
CA ILE A 106 2.83 -12.89 -12.27
C ILE A 106 1.58 -12.05 -12.55
N PHE A 107 0.88 -11.58 -11.52
CA PHE A 107 -0.29 -10.74 -11.68
C PHE A 107 0.01 -9.43 -12.41
N VAL A 108 1.13 -8.77 -12.06
CA VAL A 108 1.58 -7.54 -12.74
C VAL A 108 1.92 -7.81 -14.19
N VAL A 109 2.65 -8.89 -14.50
CA VAL A 109 3.01 -9.25 -15.89
C VAL A 109 1.77 -9.57 -16.72
N ALA A 110 0.75 -10.22 -16.15
CA ALA A 110 -0.50 -10.51 -16.85
C ALA A 110 -1.35 -9.24 -17.08
N MET A 111 -1.43 -8.34 -16.10
CA MET A 111 -2.29 -7.14 -16.17
C MET A 111 -1.65 -5.97 -16.92
N SER A 112 -0.32 -5.86 -16.96
CA SER A 112 0.37 -4.74 -17.60
C SER A 112 0.11 -4.64 -19.12
N PRO A 113 0.11 -5.75 -19.90
CA PRO A 113 -0.26 -5.72 -21.31
C PRO A 113 -1.71 -5.33 -21.55
N LEU A 114 -2.63 -5.75 -20.68
CA LEU A 114 -4.05 -5.36 -20.76
C LEU A 114 -4.20 -3.83 -20.67
N ILE A 115 -3.49 -3.22 -19.74
CA ILE A 115 -3.47 -1.76 -19.56
C ILE A 115 -2.82 -1.06 -20.77
N GLY A 116 -1.78 -1.67 -21.34
CA GLY A 116 -1.16 -1.22 -22.59
C GLY A 116 -2.14 -1.25 -23.76
N TYR A 117 -2.88 -2.33 -23.93
CA TYR A 117 -3.90 -2.48 -24.97
C TYR A 117 -5.03 -1.43 -24.84
N ILE A 118 -5.51 -1.19 -23.61
CA ILE A 118 -6.54 -0.17 -23.35
C ILE A 118 -6.04 1.22 -23.74
N ARG A 119 -4.77 1.55 -23.44
CA ARG A 119 -4.15 2.81 -23.85
C ARG A 119 -4.10 2.93 -25.37
N ASP A 120 -3.67 1.87 -26.04
CA ASP A 120 -3.44 1.87 -27.49
C ASP A 120 -4.78 1.93 -28.26
N TYR A 121 -5.85 1.34 -27.72
CA TYR A 121 -7.21 1.44 -28.26
C TYR A 121 -7.86 2.80 -28.02
N THR A 122 -7.72 3.36 -26.81
CA THR A 122 -8.40 4.62 -26.44
C THR A 122 -7.67 5.86 -26.97
N GLN A 123 -6.40 5.73 -27.37
CA GLN A 123 -5.52 6.84 -27.81
C GLN A 123 -5.44 8.02 -26.82
N SER A 124 -5.94 7.83 -25.60
CA SER A 124 -6.07 8.86 -24.57
C SER A 124 -5.38 8.41 -23.30
N TYR A 125 -4.31 9.12 -22.97
CA TYR A 125 -3.53 8.91 -21.75
C TYR A 125 -4.37 9.14 -20.48
N ARG A 126 -5.41 9.97 -20.58
CA ARG A 126 -6.29 10.32 -19.47
C ARG A 126 -7.14 9.13 -19.03
N VAL A 127 -7.69 8.38 -19.99
CA VAL A 127 -8.47 7.16 -19.71
C VAL A 127 -7.58 6.07 -19.14
N CYS A 128 -6.36 5.92 -19.65
CA CYS A 128 -5.37 4.99 -19.09
C CYS A 128 -5.05 5.28 -17.60
N ILE A 129 -4.86 6.56 -17.25
CA ILE A 129 -4.64 6.97 -15.86
C ILE A 129 -5.87 6.68 -14.98
N HIS A 130 -7.09 6.93 -15.48
CA HIS A 130 -8.31 6.61 -14.73
C HIS A 130 -8.45 5.10 -14.50
N VAL A 131 -8.22 4.27 -15.50
CA VAL A 131 -8.26 2.80 -15.37
C VAL A 131 -7.22 2.29 -14.38
N MET A 132 -5.97 2.77 -14.45
CA MET A 132 -4.94 2.42 -13.47
C MET A 132 -5.36 2.84 -12.05
N THR A 133 -5.94 4.03 -11.91
CA THR A 133 -6.43 4.54 -10.62
C THR A 133 -7.58 3.68 -10.09
N SER A 134 -8.54 3.27 -10.94
CA SER A 134 -9.64 2.39 -10.56
C SER A 134 -9.17 1.02 -10.09
N LEU A 135 -8.20 0.40 -10.77
CA LEU A 135 -7.62 -0.88 -10.34
C LEU A 135 -6.95 -0.77 -8.96
N ILE A 136 -6.28 0.36 -8.69
CA ILE A 136 -5.68 0.63 -7.38
C ILE A 136 -6.77 0.83 -6.32
N ILE A 137 -7.86 1.54 -6.63
CA ILE A 137 -8.99 1.72 -5.72
C ILE A 137 -9.66 0.37 -5.41
N LEU A 138 -9.86 -0.50 -6.40
CA LEU A 138 -10.42 -1.84 -6.17
C LEU A 138 -9.52 -2.68 -5.25
N THR A 139 -8.21 -2.64 -5.50
CA THR A 139 -7.22 -3.30 -4.64
C THR A 139 -7.27 -2.74 -3.21
N PHE A 140 -7.41 -1.42 -3.10
CA PHE A 140 -7.54 -0.72 -1.84
C PHE A 140 -8.79 -1.16 -1.07
N ILE A 141 -9.94 -1.20 -1.72
CA ILE A 141 -11.20 -1.67 -1.15
C ILE A 141 -11.08 -3.13 -0.69
N SER A 142 -10.51 -4.02 -1.52
CA SER A 142 -10.31 -5.42 -1.17
C SER A 142 -9.47 -5.57 0.11
N TRP A 143 -8.40 -4.79 0.23
CA TRP A 143 -7.59 -4.76 1.43
C TRP A 143 -8.34 -4.18 2.63
N THR A 144 -9.02 -3.05 2.47
CA THR A 144 -9.86 -2.45 3.52
C THR A 144 -10.88 -3.44 4.07
N VAL A 145 -11.51 -4.25 3.21
CA VAL A 145 -12.47 -5.28 3.60
C VAL A 145 -11.80 -6.40 4.38
N GLU A 146 -10.69 -6.95 3.89
CA GLU A 146 -9.97 -8.05 4.55
C GLU A 146 -9.44 -7.63 5.93
N PHE A 147 -8.88 -6.43 6.02
CA PHE A 147 -8.39 -5.88 7.28
C PHE A 147 -9.50 -5.54 8.27
N SER A 148 -10.64 -5.02 7.79
CA SER A 148 -11.83 -4.79 8.63
C SER A 148 -12.39 -6.11 9.15
N TYR A 149 -12.45 -7.13 8.30
CA TYR A 149 -12.93 -8.46 8.65
C TYR A 149 -12.06 -9.12 9.72
N PHE A 150 -10.73 -9.12 9.56
CA PHE A 150 -9.82 -9.56 10.61
C PHE A 150 -9.88 -8.67 11.87
N GLY A 151 -10.19 -7.38 11.70
CA GLY A 151 -10.44 -6.39 12.76
C GLY A 151 -11.50 -6.86 13.73
N LEU A 152 -12.68 -7.06 13.15
CA LEU A 152 -13.89 -7.44 13.84
C LEU A 152 -13.78 -8.85 14.42
N ARG A 153 -13.16 -9.79 13.71
CA ARG A 153 -13.02 -11.18 14.17
C ARG A 153 -12.08 -11.32 15.37
N LYS A 154 -11.02 -10.51 15.45
CA LYS A 154 -10.16 -10.48 16.64
C LYS A 154 -10.93 -9.94 17.85
N ARG A 155 -11.61 -8.80 17.69
CA ARG A 155 -12.44 -8.19 18.75
C ARG A 155 -13.57 -9.12 19.20
N LYS A 156 -14.19 -9.86 18.27
CA LYS A 156 -15.19 -10.89 18.61
C LYS A 156 -14.59 -12.03 19.43
N ARG A 157 -13.39 -12.51 19.13
CA ARG A 157 -12.72 -13.55 19.93
C ARG A 157 -12.37 -13.05 21.33
N ASP A 158 -11.79 -11.86 21.41
CA ASP A 158 -11.41 -11.25 22.68
C ASP A 158 -12.64 -11.08 23.61
N LEU A 159 -13.78 -10.64 23.07
CA LEU A 159 -15.06 -10.54 23.80
C LEU A 159 -15.61 -11.90 24.25
N ILE A 160 -15.48 -12.95 23.42
CA ILE A 160 -15.95 -14.30 23.77
C ILE A 160 -15.09 -14.90 24.88
N GLU A 161 -13.76 -14.71 24.85
CA GLU A 161 -12.86 -15.13 25.94
C GLU A 161 -13.14 -14.39 27.24
N GLU A 162 -13.42 -13.08 27.17
CA GLU A 162 -13.76 -12.26 28.33
C GLU A 162 -15.11 -12.69 28.96
N THR A 163 -16.12 -12.97 28.11
CA THR A 163 -17.43 -13.50 28.54
C THR A 163 -17.31 -14.91 29.13
N HIS A 164 -16.42 -15.75 28.60
CA HIS A 164 -16.22 -17.11 29.13
C HIS A 164 -15.54 -17.08 30.49
N LYS A 165 -14.54 -16.21 30.70
CA LYS A 165 -13.91 -16.00 32.02
C LYS A 165 -14.92 -15.52 33.07
N SER A 166 -15.76 -14.56 32.73
CA SER A 166 -16.77 -14.03 33.68
C SER A 166 -17.91 -15.00 34.00
N THR A 167 -18.03 -16.11 33.27
CA THR A 167 -19.03 -17.16 33.55
C THR A 167 -18.46 -18.28 34.43
N ILE A 168 -17.13 -18.36 34.56
CA ILE A 168 -16.44 -19.40 35.34
C ILE A 168 -16.10 -18.91 36.76
N GLU A 169 -15.96 -17.60 36.97
CA GLU A 169 -15.87 -16.95 38.30
C GLU A 169 -17.25 -16.78 38.94
#